data_AF-A0A7X5IDA0-F1
#
_entry.id   AF-A0A7X5IDA0-F1
#
_cell.length_a   1.000
_cell.length_b   1.000
_cell.length_c   1.000
_cell.angle_alpha   90.00
_cell.angle_beta   90.00
_cell.angle_gamma   90.00
#
_symmetry.space_group_name_H-M   'P 1'
#
loop_
_entity.id
_entity.type
_entity.pdbx_description
1 polymer ?
#
loop_
_entity_poly.entity_id
_entity_poly.type
_entity_poly.pdbx_seq_one_letter_code
_entity_poly.pdbx_strand_id
1 'polypeptide(L)'
;MENIPITNYLYTAIISGYYTVDDCRKWADRIILNNEVDDISIWIFDVAFSTNEEQLFDAILEQKIQEVFDENTVYSKADAIVGYYYLLYKEQKMSALELINRITDEDDDSYEGSLHTNEIFCKTISFISESFKNCKTNKEKEKVCIECLKKIEDLLISVSTIALQQQNALKSYCI
;
A
#
# COMPACT_ATOMS: atom_id res chain seq x y z
N MET A 1 -9.99 20.63 4.66
CA MET A 1 -10.08 19.19 4.36
C MET A 1 -9.10 18.49 5.27
N GLU A 2 -9.47 17.38 5.91
CA GLU A 2 -8.49 16.53 6.60
C GLU A 2 -7.42 16.13 5.59
N ASN A 3 -6.16 16.39 5.94
CA ASN A 3 -5.01 16.15 5.08
C ASN A 3 -4.73 14.64 5.11
N ILE A 4 -5.33 13.88 4.20
CA ILE A 4 -5.12 12.44 4.12
C ILE A 4 -3.67 12.22 3.66
N PRO A 5 -2.82 11.55 4.45
CA PRO A 5 -1.45 11.26 4.06
C PRO A 5 -1.42 10.31 2.86
N ILE A 6 -1.01 10.82 1.71
CA ILE A 6 -0.99 10.05 0.45
C ILE A 6 0.42 9.62 0.05
N THR A 7 1.47 10.22 0.62
CA THR A 7 2.84 9.96 0.18
C THR A 7 3.34 8.57 0.55
N ASN A 8 2.94 8.03 1.71
CA ASN A 8 3.27 6.65 2.08
C ASN A 8 2.69 5.64 1.10
N TYR A 9 1.46 5.90 0.62
CA TYR A 9 0.84 5.08 -0.41
C TYR A 9 1.52 5.26 -1.76
N LEU A 10 1.76 6.50 -2.20
CA LEU A 10 2.44 6.77 -3.47
C LEU A 10 3.80 6.09 -3.52
N TYR A 11 4.59 6.25 -2.45
CA TYR A 11 5.90 5.63 -2.28
C TYR A 11 5.83 4.10 -2.39
N THR A 12 4.86 3.48 -1.72
CA THR A 12 4.63 2.03 -1.77
C THR A 12 4.19 1.56 -3.15
N ALA A 13 3.27 2.28 -3.78
CA ALA A 13 2.74 1.97 -5.09
C ALA A 13 3.84 2.04 -6.17
N ILE A 14 4.80 2.95 -6.03
CA ILE A 14 5.95 3.04 -6.94
C ILE A 14 6.94 1.89 -6.70
N ILE A 15 7.37 1.65 -5.46
CA ILE A 15 8.33 0.56 -5.14
C ILE A 15 7.81 -0.82 -5.57
N SER A 16 6.51 -1.04 -5.44
CA SER A 16 5.87 -2.29 -5.84
C SER A 16 5.58 -2.40 -7.35
N GLY A 17 5.86 -1.36 -8.14
CA GLY A 17 5.64 -1.34 -9.58
C GLY A 17 4.17 -1.12 -10.01
N TYR A 18 3.29 -0.68 -9.11
CA TYR A 18 1.90 -0.35 -9.45
C TYR A 18 1.77 0.87 -10.33
N TYR A 19 2.53 1.90 -9.95
CA TYR A 19 2.58 3.16 -10.65
C TYR A 19 3.97 3.32 -11.20
N THR A 20 4.01 3.50 -12.50
CA THR A 20 5.20 4.00 -13.17
C THR A 20 5.38 5.48 -12.85
N VAL A 21 6.58 6.00 -13.11
CA VAL A 21 6.83 7.45 -13.07
C VAL A 21 5.81 8.21 -13.92
N ASP A 22 5.43 7.66 -15.08
CA ASP A 22 4.46 8.27 -15.98
C ASP A 22 3.04 8.31 -15.38
N ASP A 23 2.64 7.29 -14.60
CA ASP A 23 1.35 7.28 -13.89
C ASP A 23 1.28 8.37 -12.82
N CYS A 24 2.37 8.53 -12.05
CA CYS A 24 2.49 9.58 -11.04
C CYS A 24 2.51 10.98 -11.66
N ARG A 25 3.22 11.18 -12.77
CA ARG A 25 3.22 12.45 -13.50
C ARG A 25 1.84 12.79 -14.04
N LYS A 26 1.17 11.86 -14.70
CA LYS A 26 -0.21 12.04 -15.18
C LYS A 26 -1.17 12.36 -14.05
N TRP A 27 -0.97 11.78 -12.87
CA TRP A 27 -1.72 12.13 -11.68
C TRP A 27 -1.46 13.59 -11.28
N ALA A 28 -0.20 14.01 -11.12
CA ALA A 28 0.16 15.37 -10.75
C ALA A 28 -0.29 16.43 -11.77
N ASP A 29 -0.11 16.17 -13.07
CA ASP A 29 -0.58 17.04 -14.17
C ASP A 29 -2.09 17.31 -14.05
N ARG A 30 -2.88 16.27 -13.71
CA ARG A 30 -4.33 16.44 -13.50
C ARG A 30 -4.66 17.31 -12.30
N ILE A 31 -3.94 17.14 -11.18
CA ILE A 31 -4.12 18.03 -10.02
C ILE A 31 -3.90 19.48 -10.44
N ILE A 32 -2.80 19.74 -11.14
CA ILE A 32 -2.37 21.08 -11.55
C ILE A 32 -3.40 21.72 -12.50
N LEU A 33 -3.95 20.93 -13.43
CA LEU A 33 -4.92 21.43 -14.40
C LEU A 33 -6.31 21.70 -13.81
N ASN A 34 -6.68 21.03 -12.72
CA ASN A 34 -8.03 21.09 -12.15
C ASN A 34 -8.17 21.99 -10.91
N ASN A 35 -7.08 22.58 -10.41
CA ASN A 35 -7.08 23.41 -9.19
C ASN A 35 -6.42 24.77 -9.46
N GLU A 36 -6.73 25.76 -8.61
CA GLU A 36 -6.00 27.04 -8.64
C GLU A 36 -4.57 26.85 -8.14
N VAL A 37 -3.61 27.57 -8.73
CA VAL A 37 -2.17 27.40 -8.44
C VAL A 37 -1.85 27.60 -6.96
N ASP A 38 -2.53 28.54 -6.31
CA ASP A 38 -2.31 28.87 -4.90
C ASP A 38 -2.82 27.77 -3.93
N ASP A 39 -3.68 26.85 -4.42
CA ASP A 39 -4.22 25.72 -3.64
C ASP A 39 -3.39 24.43 -3.83
N ILE A 40 -2.39 24.44 -4.71
CA ILE A 40 -1.57 23.27 -5.05
C ILE A 40 -0.26 23.30 -4.28
N SER A 41 0.05 22.22 -3.56
CA SER A 41 1.31 22.10 -2.85
C SER A 41 2.50 21.91 -3.80
N ILE A 42 3.66 22.49 -3.45
CA ILE A 42 4.87 22.51 -4.28
C ILE A 42 5.32 21.09 -4.69
N TRP A 43 5.23 20.12 -3.78
CA TRP A 43 5.65 18.74 -4.08
C TRP A 43 4.87 18.11 -5.25
N ILE A 44 3.64 18.58 -5.53
CA ILE A 44 2.85 18.11 -6.68
C ILE A 44 3.48 18.57 -7.99
N PHE A 45 4.01 19.81 -8.02
CA PHE A 45 4.80 20.28 -9.15
C PHE A 45 6.08 19.47 -9.31
N ASP A 46 6.77 19.16 -8.20
CA ASP A 46 7.99 18.35 -8.25
C ASP A 46 7.73 16.93 -8.79
N VAL A 47 6.58 16.33 -8.44
CA VAL A 47 6.14 15.05 -9.05
C VAL A 47 5.89 15.21 -10.54
N ALA A 48 5.19 16.26 -10.99
CA ALA A 48 4.90 16.48 -12.41
C ALA A 48 6.17 16.65 -13.27
N PHE A 49 7.17 17.34 -12.71
CA PHE A 49 8.45 17.61 -13.38
C PHE A 49 9.48 16.48 -13.24
N SER A 50 9.22 15.45 -12.44
CA SER A 50 10.11 14.30 -12.33
C SER A 50 10.33 13.62 -13.68
N THR A 51 11.58 13.25 -13.99
CA THR A 51 11.95 12.61 -15.27
C THR A 51 12.39 11.16 -15.10
N ASN A 52 12.62 10.72 -13.86
CA ASN A 52 13.06 9.39 -13.50
C ASN A 52 12.60 9.04 -12.07
N GLU A 53 12.81 7.78 -11.68
CA GLU A 53 12.39 7.27 -10.37
C GLU A 53 13.07 7.99 -9.21
N GLU A 54 14.36 8.32 -9.32
CA GLU A 54 15.11 9.03 -8.27
C GLU A 54 14.47 10.39 -7.95
N GLN A 55 14.21 11.21 -8.98
CA GLN A 55 13.55 12.51 -8.82
C GLN A 55 12.13 12.40 -8.28
N LEU A 56 11.39 11.38 -8.72
CA LEU A 56 10.06 11.12 -8.21
C LEU A 56 10.09 10.74 -6.72
N PHE A 57 11.05 9.89 -6.34
CA PHE A 57 11.22 9.48 -4.95
C PHE A 57 11.63 10.66 -4.07
N ASP A 58 12.52 11.54 -4.52
CA ASP A 58 12.92 12.73 -3.77
C ASP A 58 11.71 13.64 -3.48
N ALA A 59 10.90 13.94 -4.50
CA ALA A 59 9.68 14.76 -4.36
C ALA A 59 8.68 14.15 -3.37
N ILE A 60 8.52 12.83 -3.40
CA ILE A 60 7.60 12.11 -2.49
C ILE A 60 8.20 12.02 -1.08
N LEU A 61 9.51 11.82 -0.94
CA LEU A 61 10.16 11.66 0.36
C LEU A 61 10.07 12.94 1.19
N GLU A 62 10.27 14.09 0.56
CA GLU A 62 10.19 15.38 1.25
C GLU A 62 8.79 15.61 1.83
N GLN A 63 7.75 15.38 1.03
CA GLN A 63 6.37 15.47 1.50
C GLN A 63 6.04 14.38 2.53
N LYS A 64 6.58 13.16 2.36
CA LYS A 64 6.41 12.07 3.34
C LYS A 64 6.98 12.40 4.70
N ILE A 65 8.14 13.06 4.76
CA ILE A 65 8.69 13.54 6.01
C ILE A 65 7.72 14.52 6.67
N GLN A 66 7.14 15.46 5.91
CA GLN A 66 6.15 16.40 6.44
C GLN A 66 4.88 15.70 6.97
N GLU A 67 4.38 14.70 6.24
CA GLU A 67 3.19 13.93 6.64
C GLU A 67 3.43 13.06 7.88
N VAL A 68 4.65 12.55 8.10
CA VAL A 68 5.01 11.76 9.30
C VAL A 68 5.04 12.62 10.57
N PHE A 69 5.28 13.93 10.45
CA PHE A 69 5.28 14.86 11.59
C PHE A 69 3.91 15.48 11.88
N ASP A 70 2.86 15.14 11.12
CA ASP A 70 1.48 15.53 11.42
C ASP A 70 0.86 14.49 12.38
N GLU A 71 0.53 14.89 13.61
CA GLU A 71 0.10 14.01 14.73
C GLU A 71 -1.22 13.27 14.49
N ASN A 72 -1.83 13.42 13.31
CA ASN A 72 -3.13 12.86 12.92
C ASN A 72 -3.04 11.57 12.08
N THR A 73 -1.84 11.08 11.75
CA THR A 73 -1.68 9.77 11.10
C THR A 73 -2.03 8.62 12.04
N VAL A 74 -3.26 8.11 11.97
CA VAL A 74 -3.75 6.99 12.80
C VAL A 74 -3.10 5.65 12.45
N TYR A 75 -2.45 5.53 11.28
CA TYR A 75 -1.95 4.26 10.75
C TYR A 75 -0.51 4.35 10.23
N SER A 76 0.24 3.26 10.38
CA SER A 76 1.66 3.18 10.03
C SER A 76 1.86 3.03 8.51
N LYS A 77 3.07 3.37 8.02
CA LYS A 77 3.51 3.06 6.64
C LYS A 77 3.27 1.57 6.30
N ALA A 78 3.61 0.68 7.23
CA ALA A 78 3.47 -0.76 7.05
C ALA A 78 2.00 -1.19 6.87
N ASP A 79 1.05 -0.59 7.61
CA ASP A 79 -0.39 -0.87 7.44
C ASP A 79 -0.89 -0.47 6.05
N ALA A 80 -0.39 0.65 5.51
CA ALA A 80 -0.72 1.06 4.15
C ALA A 80 -0.20 0.07 3.10
N ILE A 81 1.00 -0.49 3.31
CA ILE A 81 1.60 -1.50 2.42
C ILE A 81 0.79 -2.79 2.43
N VAL A 82 0.42 -3.28 3.61
CA VAL A 82 -0.45 -4.44 3.75
C VAL A 82 -1.79 -4.21 3.04
N GLY A 83 -2.43 -3.07 3.28
CA GLY A 83 -3.68 -2.71 2.62
C GLY A 83 -3.54 -2.68 1.09
N TYR A 84 -2.41 -2.19 0.59
CA TYR A 84 -2.08 -2.18 -0.83
C TYR A 84 -1.90 -3.59 -1.42
N TYR A 85 -1.12 -4.47 -0.78
CA TYR A 85 -0.98 -5.85 -1.24
C TYR A 85 -2.32 -6.58 -1.28
N TYR A 86 -3.18 -6.33 -0.29
CA TYR A 86 -4.51 -6.93 -0.28
C TYR A 86 -5.40 -6.43 -1.43
N LEU A 87 -5.31 -5.14 -1.82
CA LEU A 87 -6.02 -4.64 -3.00
C LEU A 87 -5.53 -5.33 -4.29
N LEU A 88 -4.22 -5.52 -4.47
CA LEU A 88 -3.69 -6.25 -5.62
C LEU A 88 -4.23 -7.67 -5.70
N TYR A 89 -4.32 -8.35 -4.55
CA TYR A 89 -4.93 -9.66 -4.46
C TYR A 89 -6.40 -9.65 -4.88
N LYS A 90 -7.19 -8.67 -4.41
CA LYS A 90 -8.61 -8.54 -4.81
C LYS A 90 -8.79 -8.22 -6.30
N GLU A 91 -7.86 -7.49 -6.89
CA GLU A 91 -7.82 -7.20 -8.34
C GLU A 91 -7.24 -8.34 -9.19
N GLN A 92 -6.91 -9.49 -8.58
CA GLN A 92 -6.29 -10.66 -9.23
C GLN A 92 -4.93 -10.35 -9.89
N LYS A 93 -4.25 -9.31 -9.40
CA LYS A 93 -2.89 -8.92 -9.82
C LYS A 93 -1.79 -9.56 -8.96
N MET A 94 -2.17 -10.14 -7.82
CA MET A 94 -1.29 -10.84 -6.88
C MET A 94 -1.96 -12.15 -6.43
N SER A 95 -1.21 -13.24 -6.33
CA SER A 95 -1.76 -14.51 -5.84
C SER A 95 -1.93 -14.52 -4.32
N ALA A 96 -2.73 -15.44 -3.78
CA ALA A 96 -2.88 -15.58 -2.33
C ALA A 96 -1.55 -16.01 -1.68
N LEU A 97 -0.79 -16.91 -2.32
CA LEU A 97 0.53 -17.31 -1.85
C LEU A 97 1.51 -16.14 -1.85
N GLU A 98 1.48 -15.32 -2.90
CA GLU A 98 2.34 -14.14 -3.00
C GLU A 98 2.01 -13.11 -1.92
N LEU A 99 0.72 -12.80 -1.70
CA LEU A 99 0.28 -11.92 -0.62
C LEU A 99 0.77 -12.41 0.75
N ILE A 100 0.55 -13.69 1.06
CA ILE A 100 0.99 -14.28 2.34
C ILE A 100 2.51 -14.19 2.48
N ASN A 101 3.27 -14.51 1.43
CA ASN A 101 4.72 -14.40 1.48
C ASN A 101 5.14 -12.97 1.81
N ARG A 102 4.58 -11.97 1.12
CA ARG A 102 4.89 -10.55 1.35
C ARG A 102 4.63 -10.11 2.78
N ILE A 103 3.43 -10.37 3.31
CA ILE A 103 3.04 -9.94 4.66
C ILE A 103 3.64 -10.81 5.79
N THR A 104 4.47 -11.79 5.46
CA THR A 104 5.18 -12.63 6.45
C THR A 104 6.69 -12.54 6.31
N ASP A 105 7.17 -11.82 5.30
CA ASP A 105 8.58 -11.59 5.07
C ASP A 105 9.08 -10.54 6.05
N GLU A 106 9.98 -10.96 6.96
CA GLU A 106 10.54 -10.08 8.00
C GLU A 106 11.38 -8.93 7.41
N ASP A 107 11.85 -9.08 6.17
CA ASP A 107 12.62 -8.07 5.44
C ASP A 107 11.72 -7.12 4.60
N ASP A 108 10.41 -7.36 4.53
CA ASP A 108 9.46 -6.49 3.81
C ASP A 108 8.93 -5.38 4.72
N ASP A 109 8.82 -4.16 4.19
CA ASP A 109 8.32 -2.99 4.91
C ASP A 109 6.91 -3.18 5.51
N SER A 110 6.14 -4.18 5.05
CA SER A 110 4.83 -4.55 5.61
C SER A 110 4.88 -5.23 6.98
N TYR A 111 6.03 -5.80 7.37
CA TYR A 111 6.17 -6.60 8.59
C TYR A 111 6.00 -5.79 9.89
N GLU A 112 6.29 -4.49 9.84
CA GLU A 112 6.14 -3.59 10.99
C GLU A 112 4.68 -3.14 11.23
N GLY A 113 3.73 -3.69 10.46
CA GLY A 113 2.32 -3.31 10.50
C GLY A 113 1.57 -3.82 11.74
N SER A 114 0.44 -3.17 12.03
CA SER A 114 -0.45 -3.51 13.15
C SER A 114 -0.95 -4.96 13.11
N LEU A 115 -1.03 -5.58 11.92
CA LEU A 115 -1.34 -7.00 11.77
C LEU A 115 -0.45 -7.92 12.61
N HIS A 116 0.84 -7.61 12.73
CA HIS A 116 1.81 -8.46 13.42
C HIS A 116 1.68 -8.41 14.94
N THR A 117 0.89 -7.47 15.46
CA THR A 117 0.48 -7.42 16.87
C THR A 117 -0.84 -8.16 17.13
N ASN A 118 -1.55 -8.58 16.08
CA ASN A 118 -2.85 -9.19 16.19
C ASN A 118 -2.76 -10.72 16.41
N GLU A 119 -3.35 -11.19 17.50
CA GLU A 119 -3.29 -12.60 17.89
C GLU A 119 -3.91 -13.55 16.84
N ILE A 120 -5.01 -13.15 16.19
CA ILE A 120 -5.69 -13.96 15.16
C ILE A 120 -4.77 -14.11 13.94
N PHE A 121 -4.10 -13.02 13.55
CA PHE A 121 -3.13 -13.05 12.46
C PHE A 121 -1.97 -14.00 12.78
N CYS A 122 -1.30 -13.83 13.92
CA CYS A 122 -0.17 -14.67 14.32
C CYS A 122 -0.52 -16.16 14.39
N LYS A 123 -1.70 -16.49 14.93
CA LYS A 123 -2.22 -17.87 14.96
C LYS A 123 -2.45 -18.42 13.56
N THR A 124 -2.97 -17.59 12.66
CA THR A 124 -3.24 -17.98 11.26
C THR A 124 -1.94 -18.23 10.50
N ILE A 125 -0.94 -17.37 10.63
CA ILE A 125 0.38 -17.56 10.01
C ILE A 125 1.06 -18.83 10.53
N SER A 126 1.00 -19.08 11.84
CA SER A 126 1.52 -20.33 12.43
C SER A 126 0.86 -21.57 11.83
N PHE A 127 -0.47 -21.52 11.62
CA PHE A 127 -1.21 -22.60 10.97
C PHE A 127 -0.81 -22.78 9.50
N ILE A 128 -0.59 -21.70 8.76
CA ILE A 128 -0.12 -21.75 7.36
C ILE A 128 1.25 -22.44 7.31
N SER A 129 2.19 -22.02 8.15
CA SER A 129 3.55 -22.58 8.21
C SER A 129 3.53 -24.08 8.47
N GLU A 130 2.71 -24.54 9.42
CA GLU A 130 2.55 -25.97 9.70
C GLU A 130 1.90 -26.72 8.52
N SER A 131 0.87 -26.13 7.92
CA SER A 131 0.17 -26.73 6.76
C SER A 131 1.08 -26.85 5.54
N PHE A 132 1.99 -25.90 5.34
CA PHE A 132 2.94 -25.90 4.23
C PHE A 132 3.93 -27.05 4.28
N LYS A 133 4.29 -27.55 5.47
CA LYS A 133 5.16 -28.73 5.62
C LYS A 133 4.58 -29.97 4.92
N ASN A 134 3.25 -30.03 4.81
CA ASN A 134 2.53 -31.14 4.20
C ASN A 134 2.21 -30.93 2.71
N CYS A 135 2.42 -29.72 2.19
CA CYS A 135 2.16 -29.40 0.78
C CYS A 135 3.34 -29.81 -0.10
N LYS A 136 3.07 -30.46 -1.24
CA LYS A 136 4.08 -30.89 -2.21
C LYS A 136 4.17 -29.95 -3.41
N THR A 137 3.14 -29.15 -3.64
CA THR A 137 3.02 -28.29 -4.81
C THR A 137 2.63 -26.87 -4.42
N ASN A 138 2.97 -25.90 -5.27
CA ASN A 138 2.52 -24.51 -5.08
C ASN A 138 1.00 -24.39 -5.17
N LYS A 139 0.34 -25.24 -5.96
CA LYS A 139 -1.12 -25.27 -6.06
C LYS A 139 -1.79 -25.65 -4.73
N GLU A 140 -1.19 -26.56 -3.96
CA GLU A 140 -1.67 -26.92 -2.63
C GLU A 140 -1.43 -25.78 -1.63
N LYS A 141 -0.25 -25.15 -1.66
CA LYS A 141 0.06 -23.97 -0.83
C LYS A 141 -0.90 -22.82 -1.10
N GLU A 142 -1.15 -22.50 -2.36
CA GLU A 142 -2.11 -21.48 -2.80
C GLU A 142 -3.50 -21.74 -2.22
N LYS A 143 -3.95 -23.01 -2.24
CA LYS A 143 -5.25 -23.39 -1.66
C LYS A 143 -5.30 -23.14 -0.15
N VAL A 144 -4.24 -23.50 0.59
CA VAL A 144 -4.14 -23.22 2.02
C VAL A 144 -4.15 -21.72 2.29
N CYS A 145 -3.40 -20.93 1.50
CA CYS A 145 -3.41 -19.46 1.60
C CYS A 145 -4.82 -18.90 1.42
N ILE A 146 -5.54 -19.30 0.36
CA ILE A 146 -6.91 -18.84 0.11
C ILE A 146 -7.84 -19.16 1.30
N GLU A 147 -7.74 -20.37 1.86
CA GLU A 147 -8.55 -20.76 3.02
C GLU A 147 -8.19 -19.96 4.29
N CYS A 148 -6.91 -19.62 4.46
CA CYS A 148 -6.45 -18.85 5.61
C CYS A 148 -6.72 -17.36 5.48
N LEU A 149 -6.61 -16.79 4.28
CA LEU A 149 -6.95 -15.39 3.99
C LEU A 149 -8.40 -15.09 4.38
N LYS A 150 -9.32 -16.04 4.18
CA LYS A 150 -10.72 -15.90 4.64
C LYS A 150 -10.86 -15.74 6.16
N LYS A 151 -9.92 -16.27 6.95
CA LYS A 151 -9.95 -16.17 8.42
C LYS A 151 -9.42 -14.84 8.94
N ILE A 152 -8.58 -14.19 8.16
CA ILE A 152 -8.00 -12.88 8.48
C ILE A 152 -8.58 -11.78 7.57
N GLU A 153 -9.64 -12.08 6.81
CA GLU A 153 -10.19 -11.17 5.80
C GLU A 153 -10.65 -9.86 6.45
N ASP A 154 -11.29 -9.92 7.62
CA ASP A 154 -11.73 -8.71 8.32
C ASP A 154 -10.56 -7.83 8.78
N LEU A 155 -9.42 -8.43 9.15
CA LEU A 155 -8.19 -7.71 9.50
C LEU A 155 -7.54 -7.09 8.27
N LEU A 156 -7.60 -7.78 7.13
CA LEU A 156 -7.12 -7.26 5.86
C LEU A 156 -8.05 -6.16 5.32
N ILE A 157 -9.35 -6.27 5.56
CA ILE A 157 -10.34 -5.25 5.18
C ILE A 157 -10.08 -3.95 5.95
N SER A 158 -9.80 -4.00 7.25
CA SER A 158 -9.56 -2.81 8.06
C SER A 158 -8.35 -2.01 7.55
N VAL A 159 -7.23 -2.68 7.24
CA VAL A 159 -6.04 -2.04 6.65
C VAL A 159 -6.26 -1.64 5.18
N SER A 160 -7.06 -2.39 4.42
CA SER A 160 -7.38 -2.05 3.03
C SER A 160 -8.32 -0.85 2.89
N THR A 161 -9.10 -0.53 3.92
CA THR A 161 -9.94 0.67 3.93
C THR A 161 -9.07 1.92 3.83
N ILE A 162 -7.87 1.89 4.39
CA ILE A 162 -6.86 2.96 4.29
C ILE A 162 -6.31 3.02 2.87
N ALA A 163 -5.88 1.88 2.32
CA ALA A 163 -5.40 1.83 0.94
C ALA A 163 -6.50 2.27 -0.05
N LEU A 164 -7.77 1.98 0.24
CA LEU A 164 -8.92 2.45 -0.52
C LEU A 164 -9.19 3.94 -0.31
N GLN A 165 -9.03 4.48 0.89
CA GLN A 165 -9.12 5.92 1.17
C GLN A 165 -7.98 6.69 0.50
N GLN A 166 -6.76 6.16 0.47
CA GLN A 166 -5.62 6.73 -0.25
C GLN A 166 -5.82 6.62 -1.77
N GLN A 167 -6.29 5.48 -2.27
CA GLN A 167 -6.66 5.31 -3.67
C GLN A 167 -7.82 6.26 -4.05
N ASN A 168 -8.79 6.46 -3.16
CA ASN A 168 -9.90 7.36 -3.37
C ASN A 168 -9.49 8.82 -3.24
N ALA A 169 -8.55 9.17 -2.36
CA ALA A 169 -7.96 10.50 -2.29
C ALA A 169 -7.27 10.83 -3.62
N LEU A 170 -6.49 9.89 -4.16
CA LEU A 170 -5.89 10.00 -5.49
C LEU A 170 -6.94 10.14 -6.62
N LYS A 171 -8.10 9.47 -6.49
CA LYS A 171 -9.22 9.57 -7.43
C LYS A 171 -10.13 10.79 -7.21
N SER A 172 -10.22 11.35 -6.00
CA SER A 172 -11.10 12.49 -5.70
C SER A 172 -10.52 13.81 -6.20
N TYR A 173 -9.24 13.84 -6.52
CA TYR A 173 -8.67 14.88 -7.36
C TYR A 173 -8.95 14.68 -8.88
N CYS A 174 -9.73 13.67 -9.26
CA CYS A 174 -10.19 13.43 -10.64
C CYS A 174 -11.62 13.93 -10.90
N ILE A 175 -12.04 15.05 -10.31
CA ILE A 175 -13.25 15.76 -10.75
C ILE A 175 -12.84 17.10 -11.34
#